data_AF-W4EGN5-F1
#
_entry.id   AF-W4EGN5-F1
#
_cell.length_a   1.000
_cell.length_b   1.000
_cell.length_c   1.000
_cell.angle_alpha   90.00
_cell.angle_beta   90.00
_cell.angle_gamma   90.00
#
_symmetry.space_group_name_H-M   'P 1'
#
loop_
_entity.id
_entity.type
_entity.pdbx_description
1 polymer ?
#
loop_
_entity_poly.entity_id
_entity_poly.type
_entity_poly.pdbx_seq_one_letter_code
_entity_poly.pdbx_strand_id
1 'polypeptide(L)'
;MGTKELEETGAEVYTFARPVNFEGDTFESLSIDFDKLTGEDILTCDRQYQMESARQSGGELIKETNKAYQAYIVARAAGVHVGLIKALPAKDFTKLTLQAQSFLLL
;
A
#
# COMPACT_ATOMS: atom_id res chain seq x y z
N MET A 1 19.38 11.40 -21.74
CA MET A 1 18.07 12.02 -22.03
C MET A 1 17.02 11.09 -21.44
N GLY A 2 16.26 11.53 -20.43
CA GLY A 2 15.24 10.70 -19.77
C GLY A 2 15.13 10.89 -18.26
N THR A 3 15.25 12.12 -17.74
CA THR A 3 14.65 12.46 -16.45
C THR A 3 13.14 12.44 -16.67
N LYS A 4 12.49 11.37 -16.24
CA LYS A 4 11.05 11.20 -16.36
C LYS A 4 10.40 12.13 -15.34
N GLU A 5 10.09 13.34 -15.80
CA GLU A 5 9.15 14.25 -15.16
C GLU A 5 7.85 13.47 -14.95
N LEU A 6 7.51 13.21 -13.68
CA LEU A 6 6.19 12.77 -13.26
C LEU A 6 5.65 13.90 -12.38
N GLU A 7 5.29 15.00 -13.04
CA GLU A 7 4.22 15.87 -12.58
C GLU A 7 2.91 15.14 -12.92
N GLU A 8 2.40 14.34 -11.99
CA GLU A 8 1.00 13.92 -12.01
C GLU A 8 0.38 14.37 -10.68
N THR A 9 -0.58 15.27 -10.82
CA THR A 9 -1.25 16.02 -9.75
C THR A 9 -2.09 15.08 -8.88
N GLY A 10 -1.48 14.41 -7.90
CA GLY A 10 -2.18 13.50 -6.97
C GLY A 10 -1.28 12.49 -6.26
N ALA A 11 -0.12 12.16 -6.84
CA ALA A 11 0.81 11.20 -6.26
C ALA A 11 1.62 11.81 -5.12
N GLU A 12 1.45 11.29 -3.90
CA GLU A 12 2.25 11.67 -2.74
C GLU A 12 3.52 10.80 -2.68
N VAL A 13 4.69 11.44 -2.78
CA VAL A 13 5.97 10.73 -2.62
C VAL A 13 6.28 10.57 -1.13
N TYR A 14 6.20 9.32 -0.67
CA TYR A 14 6.55 8.94 0.68
C TYR A 14 8.02 8.49 0.75
N THR A 15 8.88 9.30 1.36
CA THR A 15 10.28 8.93 1.62
C THR A 15 10.37 8.10 2.90
N PHE A 16 10.98 6.93 2.82
CA PHE A 16 11.15 6.05 3.99
C PHE A 16 12.16 6.63 4.97
N ALA A 17 11.92 6.39 6.26
CA ALA A 17 12.87 6.81 7.29
C ALA A 17 14.22 6.06 7.19
N ARG A 18 14.22 4.87 6.59
CA ARG A 18 15.40 4.07 6.28
C ARG A 18 15.23 3.39 4.92
N PRO A 19 16.31 3.23 4.14
CA PRO A 19 16.27 2.44 2.93
C PRO A 19 15.81 1.00 3.23
N VAL A 20 14.84 0.51 2.47
CA VAL A 20 14.33 -0.85 2.58
C VAL A 20 14.86 -1.68 1.44
N ASN A 21 15.51 -2.79 1.76
CA ASN A 21 16.00 -3.72 0.75
C ASN A 21 14.98 -4.84 0.56
N PHE A 22 14.44 -4.96 -0.65
CA PHE A 22 13.41 -5.94 -0.99
C PHE A 22 13.70 -6.53 -2.36
N GLU A 23 13.72 -7.86 -2.46
CA GLU A 23 14.01 -8.59 -3.70
C GLU A 23 15.38 -8.26 -4.37
N GLY A 24 16.30 -7.65 -3.62
CA GLY A 24 17.62 -7.22 -4.12
C GLY A 24 17.69 -5.74 -4.49
N ASP A 25 16.55 -5.04 -4.53
CA ASP A 25 16.46 -3.62 -4.81
C ASP A 25 16.36 -2.80 -3.52
N THR A 26 17.01 -1.62 -3.50
CA THR A 26 16.93 -0.68 -2.38
C THR A 26 15.91 0.40 -2.69
N PHE A 27 14.86 0.46 -1.87
CA PHE A 27 13.81 1.46 -1.95
C PHE A 27 14.02 2.53 -0.87
N GLU A 28 14.25 3.77 -1.30
CA GLU A 28 14.40 4.93 -0.41
C GLU A 28 13.12 5.77 -0.34
N SER A 29 12.31 5.72 -1.39
CA SER A 29 11.03 6.41 -1.48
C SER A 29 10.02 5.59 -2.29
N LEU A 30 8.76 5.91 -2.09
CA LEU A 30 7.62 5.27 -2.74
C LEU A 30 6.66 6.36 -3.20
N SER A 31 6.29 6.35 -4.48
CA SER A 31 5.23 7.23 -4.97
C SER A 31 3.89 6.55 -4.72
N ILE A 32 3.00 7.19 -3.96
CA ILE A 32 1.71 6.63 -3.56
C ILE A 32 0.61 7.51 -4.13
N ASP A 33 -0.21 6.93 -4.99
CA ASP A 33 -1.31 7.65 -5.62
C ASP A 33 -2.61 6.89 -5.33
N PHE A 34 -3.41 7.44 -4.42
CA PHE A 34 -4.71 6.87 -4.06
C PHE A 34 -5.82 7.32 -5.02
N ASP A 35 -5.64 8.44 -5.73
CA ASP A 35 -6.66 9.02 -6.62
C ASP A 35 -6.79 8.19 -7.92
N LYS A 36 -5.69 7.61 -8.39
CA LYS A 36 -5.70 6.66 -9.51
C LYS A 36 -6.39 5.33 -9.20
N LEU A 37 -6.70 5.04 -7.93
CA LEU A 37 -7.33 3.78 -7.57
C LEU A 37 -8.77 3.74 -8.08
N THR A 38 -9.08 2.69 -8.82
CA THR A 38 -10.45 2.44 -9.28
C THR A 38 -11.17 1.49 -8.33
N GLY A 39 -12.50 1.45 -8.39
CA GLY A 39 -13.28 0.46 -7.66
C GLY A 39 -12.87 -0.99 -7.98
N GLU A 40 -12.39 -1.26 -9.20
CA GLU A 40 -11.87 -2.58 -9.59
C GLU A 40 -10.56 -2.93 -8.87
N ASP A 41 -9.69 -1.94 -8.62
CA ASP A 41 -8.48 -2.13 -7.81
C ASP A 41 -8.82 -2.49 -6.37
N ILE A 42 -9.79 -1.77 -5.77
CA ILE A 42 -10.26 -2.06 -4.41
C ILE A 42 -10.83 -3.49 -4.32
N LEU A 43 -11.70 -3.87 -5.26
CA LEU A 43 -12.27 -5.24 -5.32
C LEU A 43 -11.21 -6.31 -5.57
N THR A 44 -10.15 -5.99 -6.31
CA THR A 44 -9.04 -6.91 -6.54
C THR A 44 -8.18 -7.07 -5.29
N CYS A 45 -7.86 -5.98 -4.60
CA CYS A 45 -7.22 -6.04 -3.28
C CYS A 45 -8.05 -6.83 -2.27
N ASP A 46 -9.38 -6.67 -2.30
CA ASP A 46 -10.29 -7.45 -1.45
C ASP A 46 -10.23 -8.93 -1.72
N ARG A 47 -10.29 -9.33 -3.00
CA ARG A 47 -10.15 -10.74 -3.40
C ARG A 47 -8.81 -11.32 -2.95
N GLN A 48 -7.69 -10.59 -3.16
CA GLN A 48 -6.37 -11.04 -2.72
C GLN A 48 -6.29 -11.18 -1.19
N TYR A 49 -6.77 -10.17 -0.47
CA TYR A 49 -6.85 -10.19 0.97
C TYR A 49 -7.73 -11.35 1.48
N GLN A 50 -8.85 -11.64 0.82
CA GLN A 50 -9.77 -12.70 1.20
C GLN A 50 -9.19 -14.10 0.93
N MET A 51 -8.39 -14.26 -0.14
CA MET A 51 -7.64 -15.50 -0.38
C MET A 51 -6.57 -15.75 0.69
N GLU A 52 -5.92 -14.69 1.19
CA GLU A 52 -4.93 -14.80 2.26
C GLU A 52 -5.57 -14.97 3.65
N SER A 53 -6.63 -14.21 3.95
CA SER A 53 -7.37 -14.28 5.22
C SER A 53 -8.28 -15.49 5.32
N ALA A 54 -8.71 -16.12 4.22
CA ALA A 54 -9.35 -17.45 4.27
C ALA A 54 -8.47 -18.52 4.94
N ARG A 55 -7.15 -18.29 5.03
CA ARG A 55 -6.23 -19.12 5.81
C ARG A 55 -6.13 -18.71 7.28
N GLN A 56 -6.49 -17.47 7.61
CA GLN A 56 -6.50 -16.94 8.97
C GLN A 56 -7.94 -16.97 9.50
N SER A 57 -8.27 -18.03 10.25
CA SER A 57 -9.59 -18.30 10.80
C SER A 57 -10.03 -17.33 11.92
N GLY A 58 -9.68 -16.04 11.83
CA GLY A 58 -10.09 -14.99 12.76
C GLY A 58 -11.14 -14.12 12.10
N GLY A 59 -12.33 -14.02 12.71
CA GLY A 59 -13.37 -13.11 12.26
C GLY A 59 -12.87 -11.66 12.33
N GLU A 60 -12.32 -11.16 11.22
CA GLU A 60 -11.81 -9.80 11.17
C GLU A 60 -12.97 -8.83 10.97
N LEU A 61 -13.26 -8.13 12.07
CA LEU A 61 -14.14 -6.99 12.15
C LEU A 61 -13.56 -5.85 11.28
N ILE A 62 -14.32 -5.51 10.23
CA ILE A 62 -14.21 -4.30 9.42
C ILE A 62 -12.88 -4.16 8.66
N LYS A 63 -12.96 -4.38 7.33
CA LYS A 63 -11.84 -4.27 6.38
C LYS A 63 -11.13 -2.90 6.45
N GLU A 64 -11.88 -1.84 6.74
CA GLU A 64 -11.36 -0.47 6.88
C GLU A 64 -10.42 -0.29 8.07
N THR A 65 -10.49 -1.16 9.10
CA THR A 65 -9.56 -1.15 10.25
C THR A 65 -8.43 -2.17 10.13
N ASN A 66 -8.45 -2.97 9.08
CA ASN A 66 -7.54 -4.08 8.91
C ASN A 66 -6.22 -3.63 8.28
N LYS A 67 -5.12 -3.75 9.02
CA LYS A 67 -3.78 -3.35 8.55
C LYS A 67 -3.27 -4.18 7.39
N ALA A 68 -3.65 -5.46 7.30
CA ALA A 68 -3.28 -6.29 6.16
C ALA A 68 -4.01 -5.83 4.90
N TYR A 69 -5.32 -5.57 4.98
CA TYR A 69 -6.08 -5.02 3.85
C TYR A 69 -5.58 -3.63 3.42
N GLN A 70 -5.35 -2.73 4.38
CA GLN A 70 -4.77 -1.41 4.13
C GLN A 70 -3.43 -1.51 3.39
N ALA A 71 -2.58 -2.49 3.73
CA ALA A 71 -1.31 -2.71 3.04
C ALA A 71 -1.51 -3.09 1.55
N TYR A 72 -2.54 -3.86 1.22
CA TYR A 72 -2.89 -4.17 -0.18
C TYR A 72 -3.31 -2.91 -0.94
N ILE A 73 -4.09 -2.01 -0.31
CA ILE A 73 -4.50 -0.74 -0.92
C ILE A 73 -3.28 0.15 -1.19
N VAL A 74 -2.40 0.33 -0.20
CA VAL A 74 -1.16 1.10 -0.37
C VAL A 74 -0.29 0.51 -1.46
N ALA A 75 -0.12 -0.81 -1.49
CA ALA A 75 0.68 -1.48 -2.51
C ALA A 75 0.14 -1.19 -3.91
N ARG A 76 -1.19 -1.20 -4.06
CA ARG A 76 -1.83 -0.89 -5.34
C ARG A 76 -1.69 0.58 -5.71
N ALA A 77 -1.90 1.48 -4.75
CA ALA A 77 -1.70 2.92 -4.91
C ALA A 77 -0.25 3.26 -5.27
N ALA A 78 0.70 2.48 -4.75
CA ALA A 78 2.10 2.64 -5.04
C ALA A 78 2.59 1.90 -6.29
N GLY A 79 1.77 1.02 -6.86
CA GLY A 79 2.17 0.15 -7.97
C GLY A 79 3.28 -0.84 -7.61
N VAL A 80 3.40 -1.22 -6.32
CA VAL A 80 4.40 -2.16 -5.83
C VAL A 80 3.77 -3.43 -5.29
N HIS A 81 4.59 -4.45 -5.04
CA HIS A 81 4.13 -5.69 -4.44
C HIS A 81 3.76 -5.48 -2.95
N VAL A 82 2.67 -6.08 -2.48
CA VAL A 82 2.25 -6.00 -1.06
C VAL A 82 3.32 -6.52 -0.10
N GLY A 83 4.15 -7.46 -0.56
CA GLY A 83 5.30 -7.96 0.18
C GLY A 83 6.30 -6.87 0.54
N LEU A 84 6.54 -5.90 -0.35
CA LEU A 84 7.40 -4.73 -0.05
C LEU A 84 6.81 -3.93 1.09
N ILE A 85 5.51 -3.61 1.02
CA ILE A 85 4.81 -2.85 2.06
C ILE A 85 4.89 -3.58 3.41
N LYS A 86 4.67 -4.90 3.42
CA LYS A 86 4.80 -5.75 4.62
C LYS A 86 6.24 -5.87 5.14
N ALA A 87 7.24 -5.71 4.28
CA ALA A 87 8.66 -5.72 4.64
C ALA A 87 9.16 -4.36 5.15
N LEU A 88 8.36 -3.30 5.02
CA LEU A 88 8.72 -1.98 5.55
C LEU A 88 8.88 -2.02 7.08
N PRO A 89 9.72 -1.14 7.64
CA PRO A 89 9.79 -0.98 9.08
C PRO A 89 8.43 -0.56 9.64
N ALA A 90 8.10 -1.05 10.85
CA ALA A 90 6.80 -0.87 11.48
C ALA A 90 6.32 0.59 11.54
N LYS A 91 7.25 1.55 11.66
CA LYS A 91 6.95 2.99 11.68
C LYS A 91 6.41 3.48 10.33
N ASP A 92 7.04 3.10 9.23
CA ASP A 92 6.60 3.47 7.88
C ASP A 92 5.34 2.69 7.50
N PHE A 93 5.31 1.38 7.76
CA PHE A 93 4.11 0.55 7.58
C PHE A 93 2.87 1.13 8.28
N THR A 94 3.00 1.57 9.54
CA THR A 94 1.88 2.14 10.31
C THR A 94 1.39 3.45 9.71
N LYS A 95 2.30 4.32 9.23
CA LYS A 95 1.90 5.57 8.58
C LYS A 95 1.16 5.33 7.27
N LEU A 96 1.68 4.44 6.43
CA LEU A 96 1.05 4.11 5.16
C LEU A 96 -0.32 3.48 5.33
N THR A 97 -0.45 2.55 6.28
CA THR A 97 -1.74 1.92 6.59
C THR A 97 -2.75 2.90 7.18
N LEU A 98 -2.30 3.89 7.96
CA LEU A 98 -3.16 4.99 8.44
C LEU A 98 -3.64 5.91 7.29
N GLN A 99 -2.80 6.18 6.29
CA GLN A 99 -3.23 6.94 5.10
C GLN A 99 -4.30 6.18 4.31
N ALA A 100 -4.07 4.89 4.05
CA ALA A 100 -5.07 4.05 3.41
C ALA A 100 -6.35 3.93 4.25
N GLN A 101 -6.25 3.86 5.57
CA GLN A 101 -7.42 3.90 6.45
C GLN A 101 -8.20 5.20 6.27
N SER A 102 -7.53 6.35 6.32
CA SER A 102 -8.19 7.64 6.13
C SER A 102 -8.87 7.71 4.77
N PHE A 103 -8.26 7.16 3.72
CA PHE A 103 -8.85 7.08 2.39
C PHE A 103 -10.11 6.21 2.34
N LEU A 104 -10.10 5.05 3.01
CA LEU A 104 -11.24 4.13 3.05
C LEU A 104 -12.41 4.64 3.89
N LEU A 105 -12.17 5.59 4.81
CA LEU A 105 -13.18 6.19 5.69
C LEU A 105 -13.78 7.50 5.14
N LEU A 106 -13.28 8.02 4.01
CA LEU A 106 -13.82 9.20 3.33
C LEU A 106 -15.13 8.87 2.61
#